data_AF-A0A969NCI5-F1
#
_entry.id   AF-A0A969NCI5-F1
#
_cell.length_a   1.000
_cell.length_b   1.000
_cell.length_c   1.000
_cell.angle_alpha   90.00
_cell.angle_beta   90.00
_cell.angle_gamma   90.00
#
_symmetry.space_group_name_H-M   'P 1'
#
loop_
_entity.id
_entity.type
_entity.pdbx_description
1 polymer ?
#
loop_
_entity_poly.entity_id
_entity_poly.type
_entity_poly.pdbx_seq_one_letter_code
_entity_poly.pdbx_strand_id
1 'polypeptide(L)'
;TASASVKDEVVNITLTNANPNKAISVECDLSKNYKSVSGQIVTGKEITDFNDFGKEEKVKMADFDIKKIKKGKLNCRNTCTFCCICSTKINVP
;
A
#
# COMPACT_ATOMS: atom_id res chain seq x y z
N THR A 1 -3.65 10.51 0.11
CA THR A 1 -4.41 10.38 1.38
C THR A 1 -3.90 9.18 2.14
N ALA A 2 -3.86 9.23 3.46
CA ALA A 2 -3.43 8.12 4.32
C ALA A 2 -4.45 7.91 5.44
N SER A 3 -4.72 6.67 5.80
CA SER A 3 -5.48 6.31 7.00
C SER A 3 -4.85 5.10 7.68
N ALA A 4 -5.04 4.99 8.99
CA ALA A 4 -4.55 3.87 9.77
C ALA A 4 -5.59 3.46 10.82
N SER A 5 -5.70 2.17 11.08
CA SER A 5 -6.55 1.60 12.12
C SER A 5 -5.86 0.42 12.78
N VAL A 6 -6.21 0.15 14.03
CA VAL A 6 -5.68 -0.98 14.79
C VAL A 6 -6.84 -1.89 15.18
N LYS A 7 -6.72 -3.17 14.87
CA LYS A 7 -7.69 -4.20 15.25
C LYS A 7 -6.96 -5.50 15.49
N ASP A 8 -7.30 -6.20 16.57
CA ASP A 8 -6.73 -7.51 16.91
C ASP A 8 -5.20 -7.51 16.92
N GLU A 9 -4.60 -6.44 17.46
CA GLU A 9 -3.15 -6.20 17.49
C GLU A 9 -2.48 -6.12 16.10
N VAL A 10 -3.28 -5.99 15.05
CA VAL A 10 -2.81 -5.73 13.69
C VAL A 10 -3.09 -4.28 13.33
N VAL A 11 -2.04 -3.57 12.95
CA VAL A 11 -2.20 -2.25 12.33
C VAL A 11 -2.50 -2.44 10.86
N ASN A 12 -3.54 -1.78 10.36
CA ASN A 12 -3.88 -1.67 8.94
C ASN A 12 -3.66 -0.22 8.52
N ILE A 13 -2.77 0.01 7.56
CA ILE A 13 -2.45 1.35 7.02
C ILE A 13 -2.83 1.37 5.55
N THR A 14 -3.72 2.28 5.15
CA THR A 14 -4.17 2.51 3.77
C THR A 14 -3.56 3.79 3.20
N LEU A 15 -2.93 3.69 2.03
CA LEU A 15 -2.16 4.79 1.42
C LEU A 15 -2.51 5.03 -0.05
N THR A 16 -3.24 6.09 -0.35
CA THR A 16 -3.63 6.48 -1.73
C THR A 16 -2.68 7.53 -2.30
N ASN A 17 -2.08 7.21 -3.46
CA ASN A 17 -1.42 8.19 -4.31
C ASN A 17 -2.42 8.80 -5.31
N ALA A 18 -2.69 10.09 -5.18
CA ALA A 18 -3.58 10.82 -6.08
C ALA A 18 -2.83 11.49 -7.26
N ASN A 19 -1.50 11.35 -7.34
CA ASN A 19 -0.71 11.88 -8.43
C ASN A 19 -0.53 10.80 -9.52
N PRO A 20 -1.12 11.00 -10.73
CA PRO A 20 -1.04 10.03 -11.81
C PRO A 20 0.29 10.05 -12.56
N ASN A 21 1.18 11.02 -12.28
CA ASN A 21 2.44 11.24 -13.00
C ASN A 21 3.69 11.11 -12.11
N LYS A 22 3.51 10.98 -10.79
CA LYS A 22 4.64 10.87 -9.85
C LYS A 22 4.41 9.80 -8.79
N ALA A 23 5.40 8.91 -8.66
CA ALA A 23 5.53 8.01 -7.52
C ALA A 23 5.81 8.81 -6.24
N ILE A 24 5.15 8.47 -5.14
CA ILE A 24 5.30 9.15 -3.85
C ILE A 24 5.94 8.20 -2.85
N SER A 25 7.05 8.62 -2.25
CA SER A 25 7.63 7.94 -1.10
C SER A 25 6.95 8.42 0.17
N VAL A 26 6.48 7.47 0.99
CA VAL A 26 5.87 7.73 2.29
C VAL A 26 6.71 7.05 3.36
N GLU A 27 7.09 7.82 4.37
CA GLU A 27 7.67 7.29 5.59
C GLU A 27 6.58 7.28 6.68
N CYS A 28 6.39 6.14 7.32
CA CYS A 28 5.49 6.00 8.46
C CYS A 28 6.33 5.69 9.70
N ASP A 29 6.29 6.58 10.68
CA ASP A 29 6.85 6.31 12.01
C ASP A 29 5.90 5.36 12.75
N LEU A 30 6.41 4.18 13.08
CA LEU A 30 5.68 3.15 13.81
C LEU A 30 5.96 3.33 15.30
N SER A 31 4.90 3.49 16.09
CA SER A 31 4.99 3.69 17.56
C SER A 31 5.47 2.45 18.33
N LYS A 32 5.49 1.28 17.69
CA LYS A 32 5.90 0.00 18.28
C LYS A 32 6.82 -0.74 17.32
N ASN A 33 7.58 -1.69 17.87
CA ASN A 33 8.31 -2.67 17.08
C ASN A 33 7.37 -3.78 16.64
N TYR A 34 7.46 -4.16 15.37
CA TYR A 34 6.61 -5.18 14.79
C TYR A 34 7.44 -6.24 14.06
N LYS A 35 6.95 -7.47 14.03
CA LYS A 35 7.70 -8.64 13.51
C LYS A 35 7.70 -8.73 11.99
N SER A 36 6.55 -8.47 11.37
CA SER A 36 6.35 -8.67 9.93
C SER A 36 5.50 -7.57 9.34
N VAL A 37 5.75 -7.30 8.06
CA VAL A 37 4.99 -6.36 7.26
C VAL A 37 4.64 -7.04 5.94
N SER A 38 3.39 -6.93 5.52
CA SER A 38 2.91 -7.40 4.22
C SER A 38 1.98 -6.36 3.64
N GLY A 39 1.96 -6.22 2.31
CA GLY A 39 1.17 -5.21 1.63
C GLY A 39 0.63 -5.74 0.31
N GLN A 40 -0.52 -5.22 -0.08
CA GLN A 40 -1.09 -5.40 -1.40
C GLN A 40 -1.29 -4.03 -2.04
N ILE A 41 -1.24 -3.95 -3.36
CA ILE A 41 -1.48 -2.75 -4.12
C ILE A 41 -2.56 -3.03 -5.15
N VAL A 42 -3.47 -2.07 -5.33
CA VAL A 42 -4.39 -2.03 -6.46
C VAL A 42 -3.88 -0.94 -7.40
N THR A 43 -3.56 -1.30 -8.63
CA THR A 43 -3.01 -0.36 -9.62
C THR A 43 -3.39 -0.76 -11.04
N GLY A 44 -3.37 0.21 -11.95
CA GLY A 44 -3.51 0.06 -13.40
C GLY A 44 -2.30 0.70 -14.08
N LYS A 45 -2.07 0.41 -15.37
CA LYS A 45 -0.97 1.01 -16.14
C LYS A 45 -1.27 2.46 -16.52
N GLU A 46 -2.52 2.72 -16.90
CA GLU A 46 -3.00 4.02 -17.34
C GLU A 46 -4.08 4.58 -16.40
N ILE A 47 -4.24 5.91 -16.37
CA ILE A 47 -5.29 6.56 -15.57
C ILE A 47 -6.71 6.19 -16.02
N THR A 48 -6.85 5.78 -17.28
CA THR A 48 -8.10 5.36 -17.92
C THR A 48 -8.33 3.85 -17.84
N ASP A 49 -7.50 3.10 -17.11
CA ASP A 49 -7.70 1.66 -16.96
C ASP A 49 -8.93 1.36 -16.09
N PHE A 50 -9.77 0.46 -16.59
CA PHE A 50 -10.93 -0.08 -15.89
C PHE A 50 -11.12 -1.54 -16.32
N ASN A 51 -11.84 -2.29 -15.48
CA ASN A 51 -12.21 -3.67 -15.77
C ASN A 51 -13.57 -3.71 -16.47
N ASP A 52 -13.69 -4.58 -17.47
CA ASP A 52 -14.89 -4.73 -18.30
C ASP A 52 -15.15 -6.22 -18.53
N PHE A 53 -16.41 -6.61 -18.70
CA PHE A 53 -16.78 -8.02 -18.83
C PHE A 53 -16.24 -8.61 -20.14
N GLY A 54 -15.67 -9.82 -20.06
CA GLY A 54 -15.11 -10.52 -21.22
C GLY A 54 -13.75 -9.98 -21.71
N LYS A 55 -13.15 -9.02 -21.01
CA LYS A 55 -11.78 -8.54 -21.25
C LYS A 55 -10.85 -8.95 -20.09
N GLU A 56 -9.55 -9.01 -20.37
CA GLU A 56 -8.54 -9.22 -19.33
C GLU A 56 -8.56 -8.09 -18.30
N GLU A 57 -8.47 -8.44 -17.01
CA GLU A 57 -8.44 -7.48 -15.92
C GLU A 57 -7.20 -6.57 -16.00
N LYS A 58 -7.44 -5.27 -16.11
CA LYS A 58 -6.38 -4.25 -16.19
C LYS A 58 -6.02 -3.65 -14.83
N VAL A 59 -7.01 -3.55 -13.95
CA VAL A 59 -6.87 -3.06 -12.58
C VAL A 59 -7.04 -4.24 -11.64
N LYS A 60 -5.96 -4.66 -10.98
CA LYS A 60 -5.97 -5.84 -10.12
C LYS A 60 -5.14 -5.64 -8.86
N MET A 61 -5.42 -6.48 -7.87
CA MET A 61 -4.58 -6.61 -6.68
C MET A 61 -3.29 -7.34 -7.03
N ALA A 62 -2.17 -6.81 -6.54
CA ALA A 62 -0.86 -7.45 -6.61
C ALA A 62 -0.15 -7.32 -5.26
N ASP A 63 0.82 -8.19 -5.01
CA ASP A 63 1.67 -8.06 -3.83
C ASP A 63 2.51 -6.78 -3.95
N PHE A 64 2.55 -6.02 -2.86
CA PHE A 64 3.32 -4.79 -2.78
C PHE A 64 4.57 -5.04 -1.95
N ASP A 65 5.73 -4.93 -2.59
CA ASP A 65 7.02 -5.12 -1.91
C ASP A 65 7.30 -3.95 -0.95
N ILE A 66 6.97 -4.18 0.31
CA ILE A 66 7.25 -3.24 1.39
C ILE A 66 8.66 -3.53 1.92
N LYS A 67 9.56 -2.55 1.79
CA LYS A 67 10.89 -2.63 2.40
C LYS A 67 10.76 -2.83 3.91
N LYS A 68 11.56 -3.77 4.44
CA LYS A 68 11.61 -4.13 5.87
C LYS A 68 11.61 -2.89 6.78
N ILE A 69 10.92 -3.00 7.92
CA ILE A 69 10.93 -2.00 8.99
C ILE A 69 12.36 -1.79 9.45
N LYS A 70 12.85 -0.54 9.42
CA LYS A 70 14.17 -0.17 9.92
C LYS A 70 14.01 0.88 11.00
N LYS A 71 14.52 0.62 12.21
CA LYS A 71 14.51 1.56 13.34
C LYS A 71 13.10 2.09 13.68
N GLY A 72 12.08 1.24 13.62
CA GLY A 72 10.69 1.66 13.88
C GLY A 72 10.08 2.51 12.75
N LYS A 73 10.73 2.62 11.59
CA LYS A 73 10.22 3.35 10.44
C LYS A 73 9.87 2.40 9.31
N LEU A 74 8.71 2.62 8.70
CA LEU A 74 8.28 1.95 7.49
C LEU A 74 8.46 2.89 6.30
N ASN A 75 9.18 2.45 5.28
CA ASN A 75 9.35 3.23 4.06
C ASN A 75 8.66 2.53 2.91
N CYS A 76 7.60 3.15 2.40
CA CYS A 76 6.79 2.65 1.31
C CYS A 76 6.96 3.56 0.10
N ARG A 77 7.36 3.01 -1.04
CA ARG A 77 7.40 3.76 -2.31
C ARG A 77 6.17 3.42 -3.13
N ASN A 78 5.18 4.29 -3.08
CA ASN A 78 3.95 4.15 -3.84
C ASN A 78 4.23 4.42 -5.34
N THR A 79 3.75 3.54 -6.22
CA THR A 79 3.93 3.67 -7.66
C THR A 79 3.10 4.82 -8.22
N CYS A 80 3.51 5.30 -9.38
CA CYS A 80 2.69 6.16 -10.19
C CYS A 80 1.54 5.31 -10.76
N THR A 81 0.33 5.89 -10.83
CA THR A 81 -0.89 5.30 -11.40
C THR A 81 -1.81 4.52 -10.45
N PHE A 82 -3.01 5.08 -10.27
CA PHE A 82 -4.22 4.60 -9.58
C PHE A 82 -4.11 4.29 -8.07
N CYS A 83 -5.25 4.47 -7.40
CA CYS A 83 -5.44 4.44 -5.96
C CYS A 83 -4.85 3.19 -5.30
N CYS A 84 -3.65 3.34 -4.74
CA CYS A 84 -3.09 2.32 -3.89
C CYS A 84 -3.95 2.21 -2.64
N ILE A 85 -4.45 1.02 -2.36
CA ILE A 85 -4.82 0.61 -1.02
C ILE A 85 -3.69 -0.31 -0.60
N CYS A 86 -2.58 0.28 -0.17
CA CYS A 86 -1.60 -0.49 0.59
C CYS A 86 -2.38 -1.04 1.79
N SER A 87 -2.55 -2.35 1.95
CA SER A 87 -3.07 -2.90 3.20
C SER A 87 -1.90 -3.46 3.96
N THR A 88 -1.23 -2.59 4.70
CA THR A 88 -0.07 -3.02 5.46
C THR A 88 -0.57 -3.75 6.70
N LYS A 89 -0.47 -5.09 6.76
CA LYS A 89 -0.70 -5.84 8.01
C LYS A 89 0.59 -5.92 8.79
N ILE A 90 0.56 -5.40 10.01
CA ILE A 90 1.70 -5.38 10.89
C ILE A 90 1.38 -6.18 12.16
N ASN A 91 2.06 -7.32 12.35
CA ASN A 91 1.84 -8.20 13.50
C ASN A 91 2.66 -7.75 14.72
N VAL A 92 1.96 -7.54 15.84
CA VAL A 92 2.55 -7.32 17.17
C VAL A 92 3.09 -8.66 17.70
N PRO A 93 4.13 -8.65 18.56
CA PRO A 93 4.72 -9.86 19.14
C PRO A 93 3.75 -10.80 19.86
#